data_AF-A0A3D3UE18-F1
#
_entry.id   AF-A0A3D3UE18-F1
#
_cell.length_a   1.000
_cell.length_b   1.000
_cell.length_c   1.000
_cell.angle_alpha   90.00
_cell.angle_beta   90.00
_cell.angle_gamma   90.00
#
_symmetry.space_group_name_H-M   'P 1'
#
loop_
_entity.id
_entity.type
_entity.pdbx_description
1 polymer ?
#
loop_
_entity_poly.entity_id
_entity_poly.type
_entity_poly.pdbx_seq_one_letter_code
_entity_poly.pdbx_strand_id
1 'polypeptide(L)'
;MAQKETGTRTGTSSPEAGKKTVKKDKPWILRTYAGHSTAEASNALFRTNLAKGQTGLSVAFDLPTQTGYDADHVLSAGEVGKVGVPIAHLGDMRALFDGIPLEQMNTSMTINATAPWLLSLYIAAAEEQGADPKKLMGTTQNDIIKEYLSRGTYIFPPAASLRLTSDVISYTYKEIPKWNPTNVCSYHLQEAGATPVQ
;
A
#
# COMPACT_ATOMS: atom_id res chain seq x y z
N MET A 1 51.91 34.67 -65.48
CA MET A 1 50.88 35.63 -65.04
C MET A 1 50.23 35.12 -63.75
N ALA A 2 50.16 36.00 -62.74
CA ALA A 2 49.31 36.01 -61.51
C ALA A 2 49.25 34.75 -60.60
N GLN A 3 49.86 34.76 -59.40
CA GLN A 3 49.37 35.27 -58.09
C GLN A 3 48.20 34.45 -57.49
N LYS A 4 48.46 33.63 -56.46
CA LYS A 4 48.34 33.86 -54.99
C LYS A 4 46.88 33.87 -54.49
N GLU A 5 46.52 32.90 -53.63
CA GLU A 5 45.78 33.18 -52.38
C GLU A 5 45.87 32.02 -51.39
N THR A 6 46.44 32.32 -50.22
CA THR A 6 46.49 31.52 -49.00
C THR A 6 45.25 31.82 -48.16
N GLY A 7 44.36 30.84 -48.02
CA GLY A 7 43.18 30.92 -47.15
C GLY A 7 43.27 29.92 -45.99
N THR A 8 43.61 30.42 -44.81
CA THR A 8 43.56 29.74 -43.51
C THR A 8 42.14 29.24 -43.22
N ARG A 9 41.94 27.93 -43.10
CA ARG A 9 40.69 27.37 -42.57
C ARG A 9 40.64 27.64 -41.07
N THR A 10 39.76 28.54 -40.67
CA THR A 10 39.35 28.73 -39.27
C THR A 10 38.62 27.48 -38.80
N GLY A 11 39.19 26.81 -37.80
CA GLY A 11 38.52 25.71 -37.10
C GLY A 11 37.35 26.26 -36.29
N THR A 12 36.14 25.97 -36.72
CA THR A 12 34.94 26.14 -35.90
C THR A 12 34.85 24.94 -34.97
N SER A 13 35.15 25.15 -33.69
CA SER A 13 34.89 24.18 -32.63
C SER A 13 33.39 23.90 -32.57
N SER A 14 32.99 22.66 -32.85
CA SER A 14 31.63 22.19 -32.55
C SER A 14 31.40 22.30 -31.04
N PRO A 15 30.25 22.82 -30.58
CA PRO A 15 29.93 22.81 -29.16
C PRO A 15 29.82 21.35 -28.72
N GLU A 16 30.67 20.94 -27.78
CA GLU A 16 30.51 19.66 -27.09
C GLU A 16 29.09 19.59 -26.54
N ALA A 17 28.29 18.70 -27.12
CA ALA A 17 27.00 18.35 -26.56
C ALA A 17 27.25 17.81 -25.16
N GLY A 18 27.01 18.65 -24.15
CA GLY A 18 27.16 18.29 -22.75
C GLY A 18 26.44 16.97 -22.50
N LYS A 19 27.20 15.95 -22.06
CA LYS A 19 26.66 14.66 -21.65
C LYS A 19 25.57 14.90 -20.61
N LYS A 20 24.30 14.78 -21.00
CA LYS A 20 23.19 14.68 -20.06
C LYS A 20 23.46 13.46 -19.19
N THR A 21 23.79 13.69 -17.92
CA THR A 21 23.92 12.62 -16.94
C THR A 21 22.53 12.00 -16.76
N VAL A 22 22.32 10.80 -17.31
CA VAL A 22 21.08 10.05 -17.10
C VAL A 22 21.04 9.66 -15.62
N LYS A 23 20.18 10.34 -14.86
CA LYS A 23 19.92 10.00 -13.46
C LYS A 23 19.13 8.70 -13.45
N LYS A 24 19.68 7.64 -12.85
CA LYS A 24 18.98 6.37 -12.68
C LYS A 24 17.73 6.58 -11.82
N ASP A 25 16.64 5.93 -12.20
CA ASP A 25 15.41 5.92 -11.42
C ASP A 25 15.64 5.25 -10.06
N LYS A 26 14.78 5.60 -9.10
CA LYS A 26 14.79 4.93 -7.79
C LYS A 26 14.34 3.49 -7.96
N PRO A 27 14.93 2.53 -7.23
CA PRO A 27 14.47 1.15 -7.24
C PRO A 27 13.05 1.04 -6.67
N TRP A 28 12.35 -0.03 -7.05
CA TRP A 28 11.03 -0.37 -6.51
C TRP A 28 11.08 -0.66 -5.00
N ILE A 29 9.97 -0.39 -4.33
CA ILE A 29 9.80 -0.71 -2.89
C ILE A 29 9.64 -2.22 -2.74
N LEU A 30 10.44 -2.83 -1.85
CA LEU A 30 10.32 -4.23 -1.49
C LEU A 30 9.29 -4.36 -0.37
N ARG A 31 8.15 -4.99 -0.67
CA ARG A 31 7.03 -5.21 0.26
C ARG A 31 6.64 -6.68 0.27
N THR A 32 7.05 -7.40 1.29
CA THR A 32 6.56 -8.77 1.51
C THR A 32 5.19 -8.71 2.15
N TYR A 33 4.22 -9.37 1.51
CA TYR A 33 2.88 -9.57 2.06
C TYR A 33 2.95 -10.56 3.22
N ALA A 34 2.57 -10.11 4.42
CA ALA A 34 2.73 -10.89 5.64
C ALA A 34 1.68 -10.54 6.70
N GLY A 35 1.36 -11.53 7.52
CA GLY A 35 0.42 -11.47 8.65
C GLY A 35 0.01 -12.89 8.98
N HIS A 36 0.16 -13.32 10.23
CA HIS A 36 -0.28 -14.65 10.67
C HIS A 36 -0.44 -14.69 12.19
N SER A 37 -1.30 -15.59 12.67
CA SER A 37 -1.49 -15.89 14.09
C SER A 37 -1.99 -14.68 14.90
N THR A 38 -1.10 -13.89 15.50
CA THR A 38 -1.46 -12.76 16.37
C THR A 38 -0.80 -11.47 15.89
N ALA A 39 -1.24 -10.33 16.45
CA ALA A 39 -0.65 -9.03 16.18
C ALA A 39 0.84 -8.98 16.55
N GLU A 40 1.22 -9.54 17.71
CA GLU A 40 2.59 -9.57 18.21
C GLU A 40 3.49 -10.46 17.35
N ALA A 41 3.00 -11.64 16.92
CA ALA A 41 3.73 -12.53 16.04
C ALA A 41 3.97 -11.87 14.67
N SER A 42 2.94 -11.20 14.13
CA SER A 42 3.03 -10.45 12.89
C SER A 42 3.98 -9.25 13.01
N ASN A 43 3.97 -8.53 14.14
CA ASN A 43 4.92 -7.47 14.44
C ASN A 43 6.37 -7.98 14.44
N ALA A 44 6.64 -9.08 15.14
CA ALA A 44 7.97 -9.69 15.20
C ALA A 44 8.49 -10.07 13.80
N LEU A 45 7.61 -10.59 12.94
CA LEU A 45 7.91 -10.88 11.54
C LEU A 45 8.20 -9.60 10.74
N PHE A 46 7.40 -8.55 10.89
CA PHE A 46 7.63 -7.26 10.22
C PHE A 46 8.99 -6.68 10.61
N ARG A 47 9.31 -6.63 11.90
CA ARG A 47 10.60 -6.14 12.40
C ARG A 47 11.78 -6.96 11.87
N THR A 48 11.63 -8.28 11.83
CA THR A 48 12.63 -9.18 11.23
C THR A 48 12.85 -8.88 9.75
N ASN A 49 11.79 -8.64 8.99
CA ASN A 49 11.91 -8.35 7.55
C ASN A 49 12.49 -6.96 7.29
N LEU A 50 12.10 -5.95 8.07
CA LEU A 50 12.69 -4.61 8.02
C LEU A 50 14.20 -4.66 8.29
N ALA A 51 14.63 -5.42 9.32
CA ALA A 51 16.05 -5.62 9.62
C ALA A 51 16.82 -6.32 8.48
N LYS A 52 16.13 -7.10 7.62
CA LYS A 52 16.70 -7.75 6.44
C LYS A 52 16.63 -6.89 5.16
N GLY A 53 16.21 -5.63 5.26
CA GLY A 53 16.21 -4.68 4.14
C GLY A 53 14.88 -4.53 3.41
N GLN A 54 13.77 -5.04 3.96
CA GLN A 54 12.43 -4.68 3.48
C GLN A 54 12.20 -3.17 3.65
N THR A 55 11.63 -2.51 2.63
CA THR A 55 11.52 -1.03 2.59
C THR A 55 10.09 -0.50 2.70
N GLY A 56 9.11 -1.39 2.84
CA GLY A 56 7.73 -1.03 3.17
C GLY A 56 6.97 -2.23 3.75
N LEU A 57 5.81 -2.00 4.34
CA LEU A 57 5.00 -3.06 4.95
C LEU A 57 3.84 -3.44 4.02
N SER A 58 3.40 -4.69 4.09
CA SER A 58 2.20 -5.16 3.39
C SER A 58 1.48 -6.16 4.29
N VAL A 59 0.34 -5.72 4.83
CA VAL A 59 -0.38 -6.42 5.90
C VAL A 59 -1.46 -7.33 5.30
N ALA A 60 -1.41 -8.61 5.68
CA ALA A 60 -2.45 -9.60 5.43
C ALA A 60 -3.35 -9.74 6.67
N PHE A 61 -4.65 -9.51 6.52
CA PHE A 61 -5.63 -9.67 7.60
C PHE A 61 -6.31 -11.03 7.55
N ASP A 62 -6.78 -11.54 8.68
CA ASP A 62 -7.54 -12.79 8.71
C ASP A 62 -8.94 -12.64 8.09
N LEU A 63 -9.65 -13.76 7.90
CA LEU A 63 -10.96 -13.74 7.25
C LEU A 63 -12.04 -13.01 8.09
N PRO A 64 -12.12 -13.20 9.43
CA PRO A 64 -13.02 -12.41 10.29
C PRO A 64 -12.83 -10.90 10.12
N THR A 65 -11.59 -10.41 10.19
CA THR A 65 -11.28 -8.97 10.01
C THR A 65 -11.67 -8.47 8.62
N GLN A 66 -11.47 -9.28 7.57
CA GLN A 66 -11.88 -8.95 6.21
C GLN A 66 -13.41 -8.86 6.05
N THR A 67 -14.14 -9.68 6.79
CA THR A 67 -15.60 -9.81 6.70
C THR A 67 -16.36 -9.06 7.80
N GLY A 68 -15.66 -8.33 8.65
CA GLY A 68 -16.25 -7.44 9.65
C GLY A 68 -16.77 -8.15 10.89
N TYR A 69 -16.24 -9.33 11.21
CA TYR A 69 -16.55 -10.05 12.43
C TYR A 69 -15.43 -9.94 13.45
N ASP A 70 -15.82 -9.79 14.72
CA ASP A 70 -14.91 -9.94 15.85
C ASP A 70 -14.50 -11.41 16.04
N ALA A 71 -13.40 -11.62 16.75
CA ALA A 71 -12.82 -12.96 16.93
C ALA A 71 -13.72 -13.93 17.72
N ASP A 72 -14.60 -13.41 18.57
CA ASP A 72 -15.55 -14.18 19.39
C ASP A 72 -16.90 -14.41 18.69
N HIS A 73 -17.10 -13.84 17.50
CA HIS A 73 -18.30 -14.09 16.72
C HIS A 73 -18.37 -15.55 16.25
N VAL A 74 -19.58 -16.14 16.28
CA VAL A 74 -19.78 -17.56 15.96
C VAL A 74 -19.27 -17.97 14.57
N LEU A 75 -19.34 -17.07 13.59
CA LEU A 75 -18.83 -17.29 12.22
C LEU A 75 -17.31 -17.17 12.08
N SER A 76 -16.63 -16.64 13.10
CA SER A 76 -15.17 -16.49 13.11
C SER A 76 -14.45 -17.77 13.57
N ALA A 77 -15.18 -18.69 14.20
CA ALA A 77 -14.62 -19.91 14.77
C ALA A 77 -13.82 -20.72 13.73
N GLY A 78 -12.54 -20.94 14.00
CA GLY A 78 -11.62 -21.69 13.13
C GLY A 78 -10.94 -20.87 12.03
N GLU A 79 -11.27 -19.58 11.87
CA GLU A 79 -10.69 -18.70 10.85
C GLU A 79 -9.85 -17.56 11.45
N VAL A 80 -9.96 -17.31 12.76
CA VAL A 80 -9.16 -16.30 13.48
C VAL A 80 -7.66 -16.57 13.32
N GLY A 81 -6.92 -15.60 12.80
CA GLY A 81 -5.47 -15.66 12.66
C GLY A 81 -4.91 -16.67 11.65
N LYS A 82 -5.77 -17.40 10.92
CA LYS A 82 -5.38 -18.53 10.06
C LYS A 82 -4.71 -18.10 8.75
N VAL A 83 -5.23 -17.05 8.13
CA VAL A 83 -4.78 -16.56 6.81
C VAL A 83 -4.20 -15.14 6.86
N GLY A 84 -4.08 -14.57 8.06
CA GLY A 84 -3.65 -13.20 8.27
C GLY A 84 -3.65 -12.84 9.75
N VAL A 85 -3.39 -11.58 10.06
CA VAL A 85 -3.47 -11.05 11.43
C VAL A 85 -4.93 -10.71 11.79
N PRO A 86 -5.42 -11.12 12.98
CA PRO A 86 -6.71 -10.66 13.51
C PRO A 86 -6.59 -9.23 14.04
N ILE A 87 -7.50 -8.33 13.66
CA ILE A 87 -7.58 -6.96 14.18
C ILE A 87 -9.05 -6.62 14.44
N ALA A 88 -9.44 -6.57 15.71
CA ALA A 88 -10.79 -6.18 16.12
C ALA A 88 -10.83 -4.72 16.57
N HIS A 89 -9.80 -4.27 17.26
CA HIS A 89 -9.77 -2.95 17.92
C HIS A 89 -8.40 -2.27 17.88
N LEU A 90 -8.34 -1.03 18.39
CA LEU A 90 -7.11 -0.23 18.43
C LEU A 90 -5.97 -0.92 19.20
N GLY A 91 -6.28 -1.73 20.22
CA GLY A 91 -5.28 -2.50 20.97
C GLY A 91 -4.46 -3.44 20.07
N ASP A 92 -5.10 -4.11 19.11
CA ASP A 92 -4.42 -5.02 18.20
C ASP A 92 -3.58 -4.25 17.19
N MET A 93 -4.08 -3.10 16.73
CA MET A 93 -3.34 -2.22 15.82
C MET A 93 -2.07 -1.67 16.49
N ARG A 94 -2.13 -1.32 17.78
CA ARG A 94 -0.97 -0.95 18.59
C ARG A 94 0.02 -2.10 18.68
N ALA A 95 -0.44 -3.30 19.02
CA ALA A 95 0.40 -4.49 19.12
C ALA A 95 1.07 -4.83 17.77
N LEU A 96 0.33 -4.70 16.66
CA LEU A 96 0.83 -4.98 15.31
C LEU A 96 1.99 -4.05 14.91
N PHE A 97 1.94 -2.79 15.35
CA PHE A 97 2.92 -1.76 14.98
C PHE A 97 3.80 -1.29 16.14
N ASP A 98 3.86 -2.04 17.24
CA ASP A 98 4.75 -1.74 18.37
C ASP A 98 6.22 -1.67 17.91
N GLY A 99 6.90 -0.60 18.30
CA GLY A 99 8.28 -0.33 17.89
C GLY A 99 8.49 -0.09 16.38
N ILE A 100 7.43 0.10 15.59
CA ILE A 100 7.50 0.47 14.17
C ILE A 100 6.97 1.90 13.98
N PRO A 101 7.82 2.88 13.59
CA PRO A 101 7.41 4.28 13.46
C PRO A 101 6.55 4.51 12.20
N LEU A 102 5.23 4.58 12.37
CA LEU A 102 4.27 4.60 11.25
C LEU A 102 4.43 5.80 10.30
N GLU A 103 4.84 6.98 10.79
CA GLU A 103 5.12 8.16 9.96
C GLU A 103 6.23 7.91 8.92
N GLN A 104 7.16 7.01 9.22
CA GLN A 104 8.32 6.72 8.38
C GLN A 104 8.10 5.53 7.45
N MET A 105 7.01 4.78 7.64
CA MET A 105 6.72 3.57 6.88
C MET A 105 5.90 3.86 5.62
N ASN A 106 6.06 3.01 4.61
CA ASN A 106 5.14 2.92 3.50
C ASN A 106 4.33 1.62 3.64
N THR A 107 3.15 1.73 4.24
CA THR A 107 2.33 0.58 4.65
C THR A 107 1.21 0.31 3.65
N SER A 108 1.16 -0.90 3.11
CA SER A 108 0.03 -1.40 2.33
C SER A 108 -0.87 -2.25 3.21
N MET A 109 -2.17 -2.02 3.19
CA MET A 109 -3.18 -2.82 3.85
C MET A 109 -4.07 -3.48 2.79
N THR A 110 -3.96 -4.80 2.65
CA THR A 110 -4.80 -5.59 1.74
C THR A 110 -6.16 -5.84 2.39
N ILE A 111 -6.98 -4.79 2.40
CA ILE A 111 -8.28 -4.78 3.05
C ILE A 111 -9.30 -4.00 2.21
N ASN A 112 -10.56 -4.45 2.21
CA ASN A 112 -11.58 -3.96 1.28
C ASN A 112 -12.85 -3.50 2.00
N ALA A 113 -13.80 -4.40 2.28
CA ALA A 113 -15.09 -4.01 2.87
C ALA A 113 -14.95 -3.27 4.21
N THR A 114 -13.98 -3.67 5.03
CA THR A 114 -13.65 -3.04 6.31
C THR A 114 -12.53 -2.00 6.21
N ALA A 115 -12.08 -1.62 5.01
CA ALA A 115 -11.00 -0.65 4.82
C ALA A 115 -11.19 0.68 5.56
N PRO A 116 -12.40 1.30 5.62
CA PRO A 116 -12.60 2.52 6.40
C PRO A 116 -12.27 2.34 7.88
N TRP A 117 -12.65 1.19 8.46
CA TRP A 117 -12.39 0.86 9.87
C TRP A 117 -10.90 0.60 10.13
N LEU A 118 -10.25 -0.22 9.32
CA LEU A 118 -8.82 -0.51 9.54
C LEU A 118 -7.95 0.73 9.29
N LEU A 119 -8.34 1.60 8.35
CA LEU A 119 -7.66 2.88 8.16
C LEU A 119 -7.82 3.81 9.36
N SER A 120 -9.00 3.90 9.97
CA SER A 120 -9.19 4.74 11.17
C SER A 120 -8.35 4.23 12.35
N LEU A 121 -8.29 2.91 12.57
CA LEU A 121 -7.42 2.31 13.59
C LEU A 121 -5.94 2.59 13.31
N TYR A 122 -5.50 2.48 12.05
CA TYR A 122 -4.12 2.77 11.66
C TYR A 122 -3.75 4.24 11.93
N ILE A 123 -4.64 5.16 11.58
CA ILE A 123 -4.45 6.60 11.84
C ILE A 123 -4.35 6.86 13.34
N ALA A 124 -5.30 6.34 14.13
CA ALA A 124 -5.29 6.53 15.58
C ALA A 124 -4.01 5.97 16.23
N ALA A 125 -3.56 4.78 15.81
CA ALA A 125 -2.30 4.20 16.28
C ALA A 125 -1.09 5.08 15.90
N ALA A 126 -1.09 5.68 14.71
CA ALA A 126 -0.03 6.58 14.29
C ALA A 126 -0.03 7.91 15.06
N GLU A 127 -1.21 8.49 15.32
CA GLU A 127 -1.36 9.70 16.13
C GLU A 127 -0.88 9.48 17.57
N GLU A 128 -1.12 8.30 18.15
CA GLU A 128 -0.59 7.94 19.48
C GLU A 128 0.94 7.80 19.51
N GLN A 129 1.56 7.47 18.38
CA GLN A 129 3.02 7.53 18.20
C GLN A 129 3.53 8.97 17.99
N GLY A 130 2.65 9.97 17.92
CA GLY A 130 2.97 11.37 17.65
C GLY A 130 3.15 11.70 16.16
N ALA A 131 2.68 10.85 15.26
CA ALA A 131 2.74 11.11 13.81
C ALA A 131 1.80 12.25 13.41
N ASP A 132 2.21 13.04 12.41
CA ASP A 132 1.31 13.91 11.66
C ASP A 132 0.60 13.08 10.57
N PRO A 133 -0.74 12.91 10.62
CA PRO A 133 -1.49 12.16 9.62
C PRO A 133 -1.17 12.57 8.19
N LYS A 134 -0.87 13.85 7.93
CA LYS A 134 -0.58 14.36 6.59
C LYS A 134 0.71 13.79 5.98
N LYS A 135 1.58 13.21 6.81
CA LYS A 135 2.83 12.58 6.38
C LYS A 135 2.72 11.08 6.17
N LEU A 136 1.66 10.42 6.66
CA LEU A 136 1.48 8.98 6.52
C LEU A 136 1.47 8.59 5.04
N MET A 137 2.29 7.58 4.72
CA MET A 137 2.40 7.04 3.37
C MET A 137 1.93 5.59 3.38
N GLY A 138 1.10 5.25 2.42
CA GLY A 138 0.59 3.88 2.35
C GLY A 138 -0.49 3.69 1.31
N THR A 139 -1.15 2.55 1.42
CA THR A 139 -2.20 2.14 0.49
C THR A 139 -3.22 1.30 1.23
N THR A 140 -4.50 1.63 1.09
CA THR A 140 -5.61 0.69 1.33
C THR A 140 -5.99 0.06 0.00
N GLN A 141 -6.24 -1.25 -0.05
CA GLN A 141 -6.71 -1.86 -1.30
C GLN A 141 -8.07 -1.28 -1.70
N ASN A 142 -9.07 -1.31 -0.82
CA ASN A 142 -10.34 -0.58 -0.96
C ASN A 142 -10.92 -0.63 -2.39
N ASP A 143 -10.92 -1.83 -2.97
CA ASP A 143 -11.49 -2.10 -4.29
C ASP A 143 -12.68 -3.03 -4.09
N ILE A 144 -13.86 -2.47 -3.86
CA ILE A 144 -15.04 -3.29 -3.61
C ILE A 144 -15.58 -3.96 -4.88
N ILE A 145 -15.31 -3.41 -6.07
CA ILE A 145 -15.87 -3.96 -7.32
C ILE A 145 -15.33 -5.37 -7.53
N LYS A 146 -14.01 -5.57 -7.39
CA LYS A 146 -13.40 -6.90 -7.52
C LYS A 146 -13.84 -7.88 -6.42
N GLU A 147 -14.31 -7.40 -5.26
CA GLU A 147 -14.89 -8.27 -4.23
C GLU A 147 -16.14 -8.97 -4.73
N TYR A 148 -17.04 -8.25 -5.40
CA TYR A 148 -18.26 -8.87 -5.96
C TYR A 148 -17.96 -9.79 -7.15
N LEU A 149 -16.91 -9.50 -7.91
CA LEU A 149 -16.61 -10.23 -9.16
C LEU A 149 -15.75 -11.47 -8.97
N SER A 150 -14.85 -11.50 -7.97
CA SER A 150 -13.80 -12.54 -7.92
C SER A 150 -13.36 -12.98 -6.52
N ARG A 151 -13.48 -12.14 -5.49
CA ARG A 151 -12.84 -12.39 -4.19
C ARG A 151 -13.81 -12.76 -3.06
N GLY A 152 -15.01 -12.19 -3.04
CA GLY A 152 -16.10 -12.61 -2.16
C GLY A 152 -16.09 -12.09 -0.72
N THR A 153 -15.23 -11.14 -0.35
CA THR A 153 -15.15 -10.59 1.04
C THR A 153 -15.91 -9.26 1.20
N TYR A 154 -17.03 -9.10 0.50
CA TYR A 154 -17.92 -7.94 0.65
C TYR A 154 -18.88 -8.10 1.83
N ILE A 155 -19.32 -6.98 2.41
CA ILE A 155 -20.24 -6.96 3.57
C ILE A 155 -21.58 -6.32 3.18
N PHE A 156 -21.53 -5.12 2.60
CA PHE A 156 -22.74 -4.35 2.27
C PHE A 156 -23.19 -4.59 0.82
N PRO A 157 -24.39 -4.15 0.42
CA PRO A 157 -24.78 -4.08 -0.99
C PRO A 157 -23.91 -3.08 -1.79
N PRO A 158 -23.80 -3.24 -3.12
CA PRO A 158 -22.87 -2.45 -3.95
C PRO A 158 -22.94 -0.94 -3.77
N ALA A 159 -24.14 -0.37 -3.71
CA ALA A 159 -24.32 1.09 -3.57
C ALA A 159 -23.76 1.63 -2.24
N ALA A 160 -23.99 0.92 -1.14
CA ALA A 160 -23.48 1.31 0.17
C ALA A 160 -21.96 1.15 0.24
N SER A 161 -21.42 0.08 -0.32
CA SER A 161 -19.97 -0.14 -0.37
C SER A 161 -19.25 0.91 -1.22
N LEU A 162 -19.78 1.26 -2.39
CA LEU A 162 -19.21 2.32 -3.25
C LEU A 162 -19.23 3.70 -2.58
N ARG A 163 -20.26 3.96 -1.76
CA ARG A 163 -20.29 5.16 -0.92
C ARG A 163 -19.12 5.16 0.07
N LEU A 164 -18.90 4.08 0.82
CA LEU A 164 -17.78 3.98 1.77
C LEU A 164 -16.42 4.12 1.08
N THR A 165 -16.23 3.49 -0.08
CA THR A 165 -15.02 3.68 -0.89
C THR A 165 -14.82 5.15 -1.26
N SER A 166 -15.90 5.84 -1.67
CA SER A 166 -15.87 7.27 -2.02
C SER A 166 -15.57 8.16 -0.81
N ASP A 167 -16.08 7.82 0.38
CA ASP A 167 -15.82 8.52 1.63
C ASP A 167 -14.33 8.38 2.03
N VAL A 168 -13.74 7.17 1.91
CA VAL A 168 -12.30 6.96 2.13
C VAL A 168 -11.46 7.78 1.17
N ILE A 169 -11.78 7.77 -0.13
CA ILE A 169 -11.07 8.57 -1.14
C ILE A 169 -11.13 10.06 -0.79
N SER A 170 -12.32 10.55 -0.44
CA SER A 170 -12.54 11.96 -0.10
C SER A 170 -11.79 12.38 1.16
N TYR A 171 -11.77 11.51 2.18
CA TYR A 171 -11.06 11.75 3.43
C TYR A 171 -9.54 11.78 3.22
N THR A 172 -8.97 10.76 2.58
CA THR A 172 -7.50 10.70 2.38
C THR A 172 -7.02 11.83 1.50
N TYR A 173 -7.81 12.26 0.49
CA TYR A 173 -7.45 13.40 -0.34
C TYR A 173 -7.28 14.69 0.47
N LYS A 174 -8.12 14.90 1.50
CA LYS A 174 -8.10 16.12 2.32
C LYS A 174 -7.13 16.05 3.49
N GLU A 175 -7.15 14.94 4.22
CA GLU A 175 -6.49 14.83 5.54
C GLU A 175 -5.17 14.05 5.48
N ILE A 176 -5.00 13.12 4.52
CA ILE A 176 -3.85 12.21 4.43
C ILE A 176 -3.34 12.13 2.98
N PRO A 177 -2.89 13.25 2.38
CA PRO A 177 -2.72 13.39 0.94
C PRO A 177 -1.61 12.51 0.34
N LYS A 178 -0.78 11.87 1.17
CA LYS A 178 0.25 10.90 0.75
C LYS A 178 -0.22 9.45 0.78
N TRP A 179 -1.45 9.20 1.21
CA TRP A 179 -2.07 7.88 1.21
C TRP A 179 -2.72 7.59 -0.14
N ASN A 180 -2.53 6.38 -0.64
CA ASN A 180 -3.22 5.88 -1.83
C ASN A 180 -4.55 5.25 -1.36
N PRO A 181 -5.71 5.89 -1.61
CA PRO A 181 -6.98 5.43 -1.03
C PRO A 181 -7.49 4.10 -1.55
N THR A 182 -7.07 3.73 -2.76
CA THR A 182 -7.50 2.51 -3.44
C THR A 182 -6.35 1.97 -4.28
N ASN A 183 -6.34 0.66 -4.45
CA ASN A 183 -5.48 -0.07 -5.39
C ASN A 183 -6.38 -0.95 -6.25
N VAL A 184 -6.70 -0.46 -7.45
CA VAL A 184 -7.54 -1.18 -8.43
C VAL A 184 -6.82 -2.47 -8.84
N CYS A 185 -7.42 -3.60 -8.51
CA CYS A 185 -6.70 -4.87 -8.43
C CYS A 185 -7.23 -5.91 -9.42
N SER A 186 -6.54 -6.07 -10.55
CA SER A 186 -6.84 -7.11 -11.54
C SER A 186 -6.36 -8.52 -11.14
N TYR A 187 -5.42 -8.62 -10.19
CA TYR A 187 -4.82 -9.88 -9.77
C TYR A 187 -5.88 -10.94 -9.41
N HIS A 188 -6.90 -10.57 -8.63
CA HIS A 188 -7.94 -11.52 -8.21
C HIS A 188 -8.86 -11.96 -9.35
N LEU A 189 -9.09 -11.12 -10.36
CA LEU A 189 -9.84 -11.51 -11.55
C LEU A 189 -9.05 -12.58 -12.31
N GLN A 190 -7.75 -12.38 -12.47
CA GLN A 190 -6.86 -13.35 -13.12
C GLN A 190 -6.80 -14.67 -12.35
N GLU A 191 -6.63 -14.63 -11.02
CA GLU A 191 -6.63 -15.83 -10.17
C GLU A 191 -7.98 -16.56 -10.18
N ALA A 192 -9.08 -15.85 -10.42
CA ALA A 192 -10.41 -16.43 -10.63
C ALA A 192 -10.61 -17.00 -12.05
N GLY A 193 -9.64 -16.81 -12.96
CA GLY A 193 -9.63 -17.37 -14.31
C GLY A 193 -9.81 -16.37 -15.45
N ALA A 194 -9.76 -15.06 -15.20
CA ALA A 194 -9.80 -14.05 -16.25
C ALA A 194 -8.54 -14.12 -17.14
N THR A 195 -8.71 -13.92 -18.44
CA THR A 195 -7.59 -13.78 -19.38
C THR A 195 -6.92 -12.40 -19.22
N PRO A 196 -5.67 -12.19 -19.69
CA PRO A 196 -5.00 -10.89 -19.59
C PRO A 196 -5.72 -9.71 -20.26
N VAL A 197 -6.67 -9.98 -21.17
CA VAL A 197 -7.47 -8.96 -21.87
C VAL A 197 -8.69 -8.52 -21.02
N GLN A 198 -9.19 -9.41 -20.17
CA GLN A 198 -10.32 -9.18 -19.27
C GLN A 198 -9.87 -8.52 -17.98
#